data_AF-A0A9P0W057-F1
#
_entry.id   AF-A0A9P0W057-F1
#
_cell.length_a   1.000
_cell.length_b   1.000
_cell.length_c   1.000
_cell.angle_alpha   90.00
_cell.angle_beta   90.00
_cell.angle_gamma   90.00
#
_symmetry.space_group_name_H-M   'P 1'
#
loop_
_entity.id
_entity.type
_entity.pdbx_description
1 polymer ?
#
loop_
_entity_poly.entity_id
_entity_poly.type
_entity_poly.pdbx_seq_one_letter_code
_entity_poly.pdbx_strand_id
1 'polypeptide(L)'
;MAAKKRTTLREKSAKATKSSLVNKISEFSETQDDSSYHENPFLKLSKVSKKDKQQEKSTTFAKKIEVNGNTSGGISKSSLRRRKRKAKEELKPKMNELLMSLDEPTNKNVKIVEKAGFIASSKSNKNLPNAAKRTGHSKILSQENKNFSSVLQNPKFRTSPFNALKEAIAQNLEK
;
A
#
# COMPACT_ATOMS: atom_id res chain seq x y z
N MET A 1 18.78 27.41 -37.45
CA MET A 1 18.75 27.62 -35.99
C MET A 1 18.99 26.30 -35.28
N ALA A 2 20.06 26.18 -34.48
CA ALA A 2 20.40 24.93 -33.77
C ALA A 2 19.71 24.86 -32.40
N ALA A 3 18.93 23.80 -32.15
CA ALA A 3 18.20 23.62 -30.91
C ALA A 3 19.14 23.24 -29.75
N LYS A 4 19.27 24.10 -28.74
CA LYS A 4 20.00 23.82 -27.49
C LYS A 4 19.28 22.73 -26.69
N LYS A 5 19.88 21.54 -26.58
CA LYS A 5 19.38 20.45 -25.71
C LYS A 5 19.61 20.81 -24.23
N ARG A 6 18.57 20.65 -23.40
CA ARG A 6 18.64 20.96 -21.96
C ARG A 6 19.37 19.84 -21.23
N THR A 7 20.46 20.18 -20.55
CA THR A 7 21.26 19.23 -19.73
C THR A 7 20.61 19.04 -18.37
N THR A 8 20.56 17.80 -17.88
CA THR A 8 19.99 17.51 -16.56
C THR A 8 21.08 17.36 -15.50
N LEU A 9 20.73 17.62 -14.23
CA LEU A 9 21.63 17.43 -13.08
C LEU A 9 22.24 16.02 -13.01
N ARG A 10 21.56 15.01 -13.56
CA ARG A 10 22.01 13.61 -13.59
C ARG A 10 23.16 13.37 -14.56
N GLU A 11 23.20 14.10 -15.68
CA GLU A 11 24.31 14.03 -16.64
C GLU A 11 25.55 14.76 -16.11
N LYS A 12 25.34 15.86 -15.39
CA LYS A 12 26.43 16.63 -14.77
C LYS A 12 27.14 15.82 -13.68
N SER A 13 26.41 15.06 -12.86
CA SER A 13 27.02 14.23 -11.81
C SER A 13 27.74 12.99 -12.34
N ALA A 14 27.24 12.37 -13.41
CA ALA A 14 27.88 11.19 -14.01
C ALA A 14 29.20 11.52 -14.73
N LYS A 15 29.38 12.76 -15.20
CA LYS A 15 30.63 13.20 -15.85
C LYS A 15 31.72 13.54 -14.84
N ALA A 16 31.36 14.04 -13.66
CA ALA A 16 32.30 14.41 -12.60
C ALA A 16 32.97 13.20 -11.91
N THR A 17 32.28 12.06 -11.81
CA THR A 17 32.81 10.88 -11.09
C THR A 17 33.79 10.03 -11.90
N LYS A 18 33.73 10.08 -13.24
CA LYS A 18 34.56 9.24 -14.11
C LYS A 18 36.01 9.73 -14.25
N SER A 19 36.26 11.03 -14.20
CA SER A 19 37.62 11.57 -14.38
C SER A 19 38.48 11.47 -13.12
N SER A 20 37.87 11.53 -11.93
CA SER A 20 38.64 11.53 -10.66
C SER A 20 39.07 10.15 -10.19
N LEU A 21 38.35 9.08 -10.55
CA LEU A 21 38.67 7.72 -10.11
C LEU A 21 39.81 7.08 -10.91
N VAL A 22 39.94 7.40 -12.19
CA VAL A 22 40.95 6.79 -13.07
C VAL A 22 42.36 7.18 -12.63
N ASN A 23 42.59 8.45 -12.25
CA ASN A 23 43.90 8.93 -11.83
C ASN A 23 44.36 8.38 -10.46
N LYS A 24 43.41 8.04 -9.58
CA LYS A 24 43.74 7.47 -8.25
C LYS A 24 44.06 5.98 -8.31
N ILE A 25 43.59 5.27 -9.34
CA ILE A 25 43.84 3.84 -9.50
C ILE A 25 45.26 3.61 -10.03
N SER A 26 45.76 4.48 -10.91
CA SER A 26 47.13 4.40 -11.43
C SER A 26 48.20 4.67 -10.38
N GLU A 27 47.98 5.61 -9.46
CA GLU A 27 48.93 5.90 -8.37
C GLU A 27 49.02 4.77 -7.32
N PHE A 28 47.97 3.96 -7.18
CA PHE A 28 47.93 2.89 -6.17
C PHE A 28 48.62 1.60 -6.63
N SER A 29 48.69 1.36 -7.95
CA SER A 29 49.32 0.14 -8.51
C SER A 29 50.85 0.13 -8.45
N GLU A 30 51.52 1.27 -8.28
CA GLU A 30 52.99 1.36 -8.31
C GLU A 30 53.66 1.14 -6.94
N THR A 31 52.90 0.98 -5.85
CA THR A 31 53.44 1.01 -4.47
C THR A 31 53.30 -0.29 -3.68
N GLN A 32 52.95 -1.42 -4.32
CA GLN A 32 52.54 -2.66 -3.62
C GLN A 32 53.39 -3.90 -3.93
N ASP A 33 54.61 -3.74 -4.43
CA ASP A 33 55.55 -4.85 -4.56
C ASP A 33 56.56 -4.83 -3.38
N ASP A 34 56.77 -5.98 -2.72
CA ASP A 34 57.79 -6.26 -1.68
C ASP A 34 57.47 -6.16 -0.17
N SER A 35 56.30 -6.60 0.29
CA SER A 35 56.17 -6.99 1.71
C SER A 35 55.28 -8.22 1.91
N SER A 36 55.86 -9.23 2.56
CA SER A 36 55.21 -10.49 2.98
C SER A 36 53.84 -10.23 3.60
N TYR A 37 52.78 -10.51 2.83
CA TYR A 37 51.40 -10.22 3.18
C TYR A 37 50.95 -11.11 4.35
N HIS A 38 50.76 -10.53 5.53
CA HIS A 38 50.05 -11.19 6.63
C HIS A 38 48.62 -10.68 6.65
N GLU A 39 47.65 -11.54 6.32
CA GLU A 39 46.23 -11.18 6.35
C GLU A 39 45.80 -10.84 7.78
N ASN A 40 45.38 -9.59 8.00
CA ASN A 40 44.86 -9.15 9.28
C ASN A 40 43.46 -9.74 9.52
N PRO A 41 43.26 -10.59 10.57
CA PRO A 41 42.00 -11.28 10.80
C PRO A 41 40.82 -10.36 11.15
N PHE A 42 41.08 -9.09 11.48
CA PHE A 42 40.07 -8.08 11.76
C PHE A 42 39.66 -7.26 10.52
N LEU A 43 40.48 -7.26 9.46
CA LEU A 43 40.14 -6.65 8.17
C LEU A 43 39.50 -7.70 7.24
N LYS A 44 38.30 -8.17 7.60
CA LYS A 44 37.52 -9.04 6.72
C LYS A 44 36.98 -8.22 5.55
N LEU A 45 37.57 -8.40 4.37
CA LEU A 45 37.02 -7.90 3.12
C LEU A 45 35.59 -8.45 2.96
N SER A 46 34.65 -7.57 2.60
CA SER A 46 33.29 -8.02 2.34
C SER A 46 33.30 -9.00 1.16
N LYS A 47 32.99 -10.27 1.44
CA LYS A 47 32.91 -11.35 0.42
C LYS A 47 31.84 -11.13 -0.64
N VAL A 48 30.97 -10.14 -0.43
CA VAL A 48 29.91 -9.75 -1.35
C VAL A 48 30.25 -8.38 -1.95
N SER A 49 30.19 -8.28 -3.27
CA SER A 49 30.37 -6.98 -3.92
C SER A 49 29.19 -6.06 -3.61
N LYS A 50 29.38 -4.75 -3.72
CA LYS A 50 28.27 -3.79 -3.60
C LYS A 50 27.16 -4.06 -4.61
N LYS A 51 27.52 -4.57 -5.80
CA LYS A 51 26.59 -4.97 -6.85
C LYS A 51 25.74 -6.16 -6.41
N ASP A 52 26.35 -7.19 -5.84
CA ASP A 52 25.64 -8.38 -5.35
C ASP A 52 24.71 -8.01 -4.20
N LYS A 53 25.19 -7.19 -3.26
CA LYS A 53 24.36 -6.67 -2.15
C LYS A 53 23.17 -5.84 -2.64
N GLN A 54 23.33 -5.10 -3.73
CA GLN A 54 22.23 -4.35 -4.34
C GLN A 54 21.24 -5.29 -5.04
N GLN A 55 21.73 -6.30 -5.75
CA GLN A 55 20.89 -7.31 -6.38
C GLN A 55 20.11 -8.11 -5.34
N GLU A 56 20.75 -8.55 -4.26
CA GLU A 56 20.11 -9.27 -3.15
C GLU A 56 19.02 -8.44 -2.47
N LYS A 57 19.26 -7.13 -2.27
CA LYS A 57 18.21 -6.21 -1.77
C LYS A 57 17.02 -6.13 -2.74
N SER A 58 17.29 -6.08 -4.05
CA SER A 58 16.25 -6.02 -5.08
C SER A 58 15.44 -7.32 -5.15
N THR A 59 16.11 -8.48 -5.13
CA THR A 59 15.46 -9.80 -5.17
C THR A 59 14.67 -10.06 -3.89
N THR A 60 15.20 -9.72 -2.72
CA THR A 60 14.49 -9.83 -1.43
C THR A 60 13.24 -8.95 -1.42
N PHE A 61 13.32 -7.74 -1.99
CA PHE A 61 12.17 -6.85 -2.12
C PHE A 61 11.12 -7.40 -3.09
N ALA A 62 11.52 -7.90 -4.26
CA ALA A 62 10.61 -8.54 -5.21
C ALA A 62 9.91 -9.75 -4.60
N LYS A 63 10.65 -10.63 -3.93
CA LYS A 63 10.11 -11.80 -3.21
C LYS A 63 9.12 -11.40 -2.13
N LYS A 64 9.38 -10.31 -1.40
CA LYS A 64 8.45 -9.78 -0.39
C LYS A 64 7.17 -9.23 -1.02
N ILE A 65 7.24 -8.66 -2.22
CA ILE A 65 6.06 -8.23 -2.99
C ILE A 65 5.24 -9.43 -3.46
N GLU A 66 5.89 -10.49 -3.95
CA GLU A 66 5.21 -11.71 -4.41
C GLU A 66 4.46 -12.39 -3.25
N VAL A 67 5.12 -12.59 -2.10
CA VAL A 67 4.51 -13.26 -0.94
C VAL A 67 3.37 -12.44 -0.32
N ASN A 68 3.51 -11.11 -0.24
CA ASN A 68 2.47 -10.25 0.34
C ASN A 68 1.44 -9.77 -0.70
N GLY A 69 1.58 -10.15 -1.98
CA GLY A 69 0.70 -9.76 -3.08
C GLY A 69 -0.71 -10.34 -2.98
N ASN A 70 -0.86 -11.48 -2.27
CA ASN A 70 -2.14 -12.18 -2.13
C ASN A 70 -3.01 -11.68 -0.97
N THR A 71 -2.46 -10.89 -0.03
CA THR A 71 -3.25 -10.30 1.07
C THR A 71 -3.41 -8.79 0.83
N SER A 72 -4.44 -8.42 0.09
CA SER A 72 -4.87 -7.03 -0.18
C SER A 72 -3.92 -6.16 -1.01
N GLY A 73 -3.80 -6.48 -2.31
CA GLY A 73 -3.45 -5.57 -3.40
C GLY A 73 -2.12 -4.84 -3.26
N GLY A 74 -1.07 -5.37 -3.92
CA GLY A 74 0.36 -4.98 -3.85
C GLY A 74 0.74 -3.55 -4.27
N ILE A 75 -0.01 -2.55 -3.80
CA ILE A 75 0.20 -1.14 -4.04
C ILE A 75 0.44 -0.48 -2.68
N SER A 76 1.60 0.15 -2.51
CA SER A 76 1.88 0.90 -1.29
C SER A 76 0.83 1.99 -1.04
N LYS A 77 0.55 2.30 0.23
CA LYS A 77 -0.39 3.38 0.61
C LYS A 77 -0.10 4.70 -0.13
N SER A 78 1.18 5.04 -0.32
CA SER A 78 1.60 6.24 -1.07
C SER A 78 1.22 6.16 -2.55
N SER A 79 1.45 5.02 -3.20
CA SER A 79 1.07 4.79 -4.60
C SER A 79 -0.45 4.87 -4.79
N LEU A 80 -1.23 4.27 -3.88
CA LEU A 80 -2.70 4.37 -3.92
C LEU A 80 -3.19 5.81 -3.75
N ARG A 81 -2.59 6.58 -2.83
CA ARG A 81 -2.91 8.01 -2.64
C ARG A 81 -2.57 8.84 -3.87
N ARG A 82 -1.43 8.58 -4.52
CA ARG A 82 -1.02 9.26 -5.76
C ARG A 82 -1.98 8.96 -6.90
N ARG A 83 -2.38 7.69 -7.08
CA ARG A 83 -3.36 7.27 -8.10
C ARG A 83 -4.71 7.96 -7.89
N LYS A 84 -5.22 7.96 -6.67
CA LYS A 84 -6.48 8.64 -6.31
C LYS A 84 -6.40 10.15 -6.54
N ARG A 85 -5.27 10.79 -6.22
CA ARG A 85 -5.08 12.21 -6.48
C ARG A 85 -5.09 12.51 -7.98
N LYS A 86 -4.35 11.76 -8.80
CA LYS A 86 -4.33 11.92 -10.26
C LYS A 86 -5.73 11.77 -10.87
N ALA A 87 -6.42 10.68 -10.53
CA ALA A 87 -7.80 10.47 -10.99
C ALA A 87 -8.72 11.63 -10.59
N LYS A 88 -8.58 12.17 -9.37
CA LYS A 88 -9.34 13.34 -8.92
C LYS A 88 -8.98 14.59 -9.74
N GLU A 89 -7.71 14.84 -10.05
CA GLU A 89 -7.30 15.97 -10.89
C GLU A 89 -7.78 15.81 -12.35
N GLU A 90 -7.88 14.59 -12.86
CA GLU A 90 -8.44 14.28 -14.18
C GLU A 90 -9.95 14.51 -14.24
N LEU A 91 -10.67 14.19 -13.16
CA LEU A 91 -12.13 14.40 -13.03
C LEU A 91 -12.52 15.84 -12.66
N LYS A 92 -11.57 16.69 -12.27
CA LYS A 92 -11.87 18.10 -12.04
C LYS A 92 -12.19 18.77 -13.37
N PRO A 93 -13.18 19.68 -13.41
CA PRO A 93 -13.51 20.40 -14.63
C PRO A 93 -12.28 21.20 -15.10
N LYS A 94 -11.74 20.83 -16.25
CA LYS A 94 -10.68 21.57 -16.92
C LYS A 94 -11.34 22.45 -17.97
N MET A 95 -11.22 23.77 -17.83
CA MET A 95 -11.80 24.73 -18.79
C MET A 95 -11.33 24.48 -20.23
N ASN A 96 -10.13 23.93 -20.40
CA ASN A 96 -9.57 23.58 -21.70
C ASN A 96 -10.25 22.36 -22.36
N GLU A 97 -10.85 21.44 -21.59
CA GLU A 97 -11.62 20.30 -22.12
C GLU A 97 -13.05 20.71 -22.50
N LEU A 98 -13.61 21.78 -21.90
CA LEU A 98 -14.97 22.23 -22.19
C LEU A 98 -15.14 22.71 -23.65
N LEU A 99 -14.08 23.28 -24.24
CA LEU A 99 -14.08 23.70 -25.65
C LEU A 99 -13.79 22.56 -26.63
N MET A 100 -13.32 21.40 -26.14
CA MET A 100 -13.03 20.22 -26.98
C MET A 100 -14.10 19.14 -26.88
N SER A 101 -14.93 19.16 -25.84
CA SER A 101 -16.00 18.19 -25.60
C SER A 101 -17.41 18.73 -25.93
N LEU A 102 -17.50 19.98 -26.43
CA LEU A 102 -18.69 20.45 -27.14
C LEU A 102 -18.70 19.74 -28.49
N ASP A 103 -19.43 18.63 -28.57
CA ASP A 103 -19.82 18.06 -29.85
C ASP A 103 -20.58 19.14 -30.64
N GLU A 104 -20.17 19.36 -31.90
CA GLU A 104 -21.00 19.96 -32.94
C GLU A 104 -22.47 19.54 -32.76
N PRO A 105 -23.47 20.42 -32.98
CA PRO A 105 -24.87 20.15 -32.66
C PRO A 105 -25.43 19.02 -33.54
N THR A 106 -25.21 17.77 -33.13
CA THR A 106 -25.77 16.60 -33.80
C THR A 106 -27.06 16.21 -33.09
N ASN A 107 -28.18 16.59 -33.71
CA ASN A 107 -29.52 16.13 -33.37
C ASN A 107 -29.59 14.59 -33.47
N LYS A 108 -29.25 13.87 -32.40
CA LYS A 108 -29.36 12.42 -32.34
C LYS A 108 -30.39 12.04 -31.29
N ASN A 109 -31.58 11.68 -31.78
CA ASN A 109 -32.59 10.96 -31.02
C ASN A 109 -31.99 9.64 -30.51
N VAL A 110 -31.61 9.61 -29.24
CA VAL A 110 -31.09 8.39 -28.59
C VAL A 110 -32.27 7.52 -28.19
N LYS A 111 -32.36 6.34 -28.82
CA LYS A 111 -33.29 5.28 -28.41
C LYS A 111 -32.95 4.85 -26.98
N ILE A 112 -33.94 4.97 -26.10
CA ILE A 112 -33.87 4.55 -24.70
C ILE A 112 -33.89 3.03 -24.68
N VAL A 113 -32.71 2.41 -24.51
CA VAL A 113 -32.62 0.99 -24.14
C VAL A 113 -32.87 0.92 -22.64
N GLU A 114 -33.99 0.30 -22.27
CA GLU A 114 -34.34 0.02 -20.88
C GLU A 114 -33.23 -0.81 -20.22
N LYS A 115 -32.48 -0.17 -19.31
CA LYS A 115 -31.43 -0.82 -18.55
C LYS A 115 -32.07 -1.78 -17.56
N ALA A 116 -31.64 -3.04 -17.58
CA ALA A 116 -31.91 -4.03 -16.55
C ALA A 116 -31.75 -3.40 -15.14
N GLY A 117 -32.75 -3.62 -14.29
CA GLY A 117 -32.89 -2.98 -12.99
C GLY A 117 -31.61 -3.06 -12.13
N PHE A 118 -31.31 -1.95 -11.46
CA PHE A 118 -30.20 -1.84 -10.53
C PHE A 118 -30.43 -2.77 -9.31
N ILE A 119 -29.62 -3.83 -9.19
CA ILE A 119 -29.58 -4.66 -7.97
C ILE A 119 -28.72 -3.93 -6.95
N ALA A 120 -29.35 -3.36 -5.91
CA ALA A 120 -28.63 -2.68 -4.84
C ALA A 120 -27.70 -3.67 -4.11
N SER A 121 -26.40 -3.35 -4.06
CA SER A 121 -25.44 -4.16 -3.31
C SER A 121 -25.82 -4.19 -1.83
N SER A 122 -26.01 -5.39 -1.26
CA SER A 122 -26.15 -5.59 0.19
C SER A 122 -25.00 -4.85 0.89
N LYS A 123 -25.35 -3.81 1.66
CA LYS A 123 -24.37 -2.98 2.34
C LYS A 123 -23.71 -3.83 3.43
N SER A 124 -22.51 -4.36 3.15
CA SER A 124 -21.64 -4.87 4.22
C SER A 124 -21.49 -3.75 5.26
N ASN A 125 -21.80 -4.02 6.52
CA ASN A 125 -21.73 -3.04 7.60
C ASN A 125 -20.27 -2.67 7.90
N LYS A 126 -19.74 -1.68 7.18
CA LYS A 126 -18.31 -1.29 7.22
C LYS A 126 -17.87 -0.62 8.53
N ASN A 127 -18.78 -0.39 9.46
CA ASN A 127 -18.54 0.39 10.68
C ASN A 127 -18.67 -0.41 11.98
N LEU A 128 -18.67 -1.75 11.91
CA LEU A 128 -18.59 -2.59 13.12
C LEU A 128 -17.16 -2.51 13.71
N PRO A 129 -17.02 -2.56 15.04
CA PRO A 129 -15.71 -2.64 15.68
C PRO A 129 -15.01 -3.93 15.25
N ASN A 130 -13.73 -3.82 14.87
CA ASN A 130 -12.94 -4.96 14.42
C ASN A 130 -12.22 -5.62 15.61
N ALA A 131 -12.56 -6.86 15.93
CA ALA A 131 -11.98 -7.63 17.04
C ALA A 131 -10.46 -7.82 16.95
N ALA A 132 -9.89 -7.84 15.75
CA ALA A 132 -8.43 -7.96 15.56
C ALA A 132 -7.66 -6.68 15.92
N LYS A 133 -8.35 -5.52 16.07
CA LYS A 133 -7.72 -4.26 16.44
C LYS A 133 -7.96 -3.97 17.91
N ARG A 134 -6.92 -3.51 18.61
CA ARG A 134 -7.00 -3.09 20.03
C ARG A 134 -8.15 -2.12 20.31
N THR A 135 -8.36 -1.15 19.43
CA THR A 135 -9.45 -0.17 19.56
C THR A 135 -10.83 -0.79 19.33
N GLY A 136 -10.94 -1.80 18.48
CA GLY A 136 -12.17 -2.55 18.29
C GLY A 136 -12.47 -3.44 19.50
N HIS A 137 -11.46 -4.14 20.03
CA HIS A 137 -11.58 -4.92 21.25
C HIS A 137 -12.13 -4.09 22.43
N SER A 138 -11.57 -2.90 22.67
CA SER A 138 -12.05 -2.00 23.74
C SER A 138 -13.53 -1.59 23.56
N LYS A 139 -13.96 -1.33 22.32
CA LYS A 139 -15.35 -0.99 22.01
C LYS A 139 -16.29 -2.18 22.18
N ILE A 140 -15.88 -3.36 21.72
CA ILE A 140 -16.63 -4.62 21.90
C ILE A 140 -16.81 -4.89 23.39
N LEU A 141 -15.74 -4.84 24.18
CA LEU A 141 -15.79 -5.04 25.62
C LEU A 141 -16.74 -4.05 26.32
N SER A 142 -16.70 -2.79 25.92
CA SER A 142 -17.61 -1.77 26.48
C SER A 142 -19.08 -2.05 26.15
N GLN A 143 -19.36 -2.59 24.96
CA GLN A 143 -20.70 -2.98 24.55
C GLN A 143 -21.16 -4.26 25.25
N GLU A 144 -20.28 -5.25 25.36
CA GLU A 144 -20.54 -6.50 26.08
C GLU A 144 -20.81 -6.25 27.56
N ASN A 145 -20.04 -5.38 28.22
CA ASN A 145 -20.28 -5.00 29.60
C ASN A 145 -21.69 -4.39 29.80
N LYS A 146 -22.13 -3.52 28.87
CA LYS A 146 -23.49 -2.95 28.91
C LYS A 146 -24.55 -4.03 28.72
N ASN A 147 -24.37 -4.91 27.74
CA ASN A 147 -25.29 -6.01 27.48
C ASN A 147 -25.38 -6.94 28.70
N PHE A 148 -24.24 -7.27 29.31
CA PHE A 148 -24.16 -8.10 30.50
C PHE A 148 -24.89 -7.46 31.69
N SER A 149 -24.65 -6.18 31.95
CA SER A 149 -25.39 -5.45 32.99
C SER A 149 -26.90 -5.47 32.73
N SER A 150 -27.34 -5.31 31.49
CA SER A 150 -28.77 -5.41 31.13
C SER A 150 -29.33 -6.81 31.41
N VAL A 151 -28.60 -7.88 31.06
CA VAL A 151 -29.01 -9.27 31.33
C VAL A 151 -29.17 -9.50 32.84
N LEU A 152 -28.25 -8.99 33.65
CA LEU A 152 -28.31 -9.12 35.12
C LEU A 152 -29.50 -8.37 35.76
N GLN A 153 -30.05 -7.36 35.10
CA GLN A 153 -31.24 -6.65 35.58
C GLN A 153 -32.54 -7.33 35.16
N ASN A 154 -32.51 -8.25 34.20
CA ASN A 154 -33.72 -8.92 33.72
C ASN A 154 -34.29 -9.87 34.80
N PRO A 155 -35.56 -9.72 35.20
CA PRO A 155 -36.15 -10.53 36.26
C PRO A 155 -36.21 -12.01 35.88
N LYS A 156 -36.48 -12.33 34.60
CA LYS A 156 -36.47 -13.70 34.07
C LYS A 156 -35.10 -14.39 34.23
N PHE A 157 -34.02 -13.64 34.05
CA PHE A 157 -32.67 -14.16 34.25
C PHE A 157 -32.35 -14.36 35.73
N ARG A 158 -32.85 -13.48 36.62
CA ARG A 158 -32.69 -13.62 38.07
C ARG A 158 -33.46 -14.80 38.65
N THR A 159 -34.65 -15.12 38.13
CA THR A 159 -35.45 -16.25 38.61
C THR A 159 -34.93 -17.59 38.08
N SER A 160 -34.53 -17.65 36.80
CA SER A 160 -33.97 -18.87 36.22
C SER A 160 -32.94 -18.55 35.12
N PRO A 161 -31.64 -18.51 35.45
CA PRO A 161 -30.60 -18.09 34.50
C PRO A 161 -30.43 -19.08 33.35
N PHE A 162 -30.49 -20.39 33.62
CA PHE A 162 -30.30 -21.41 32.61
C PHE A 162 -31.49 -21.53 31.64
N ASN A 163 -32.72 -21.32 32.10
CA ASN A 163 -33.89 -21.32 31.22
C ASN A 163 -33.90 -20.06 30.33
N ALA A 164 -33.62 -18.89 30.91
CA ALA A 164 -33.46 -17.66 30.14
C ALA A 164 -32.35 -17.76 29.09
N LEU A 165 -31.24 -18.45 29.41
CA LEU A 165 -30.16 -18.72 28.45
C LEU A 165 -30.62 -19.66 27.32
N LYS A 166 -31.35 -20.74 27.63
CA LYS A 166 -31.90 -21.65 26.61
C LYS A 166 -32.83 -20.92 25.64
N GLU A 167 -33.73 -20.08 26.17
CA GLU A 167 -34.63 -19.25 25.36
C GLU A 167 -33.83 -18.27 24.48
N ALA A 168 -32.82 -17.60 25.03
CA ALA A 168 -31.98 -16.67 24.27
C ALA A 168 -31.18 -17.37 23.15
N ILE A 169 -30.70 -18.59 23.38
CA ILE A 169 -30.03 -19.39 22.35
C ILE A 169 -31.03 -19.78 21.24
N ALA A 170 -32.23 -20.24 21.62
CA ALA A 170 -33.27 -20.59 20.66
C ALA A 170 -33.66 -19.40 19.77
N GLN A 171 -33.90 -18.22 20.35
CA GLN A 171 -34.23 -17.00 19.61
C GLN A 171 -33.13 -16.52 18.66
N ASN A 172 -31.86 -16.82 18.95
CA ASN A 172 -30.75 -16.46 18.05
C ASN A 172 -30.56 -17.46 16.92
N LEU A 173 -31.02 -18.71 17.07
CA LEU A 173 -30.98 -19.72 16.00
C LEU A 173 -32.10 -19.52 14.96
N GLU A 174 -33.19 -18.87 15.33
CA GLU A 174 -34.32 -18.56 14.44
C GLU A 174 -34.09 -17.32 13.55
N LYS A 175 -33.06 -16.52 13.83
CA LYS A 175 -32.69 -15.32 13.06
C LYS A 175 -31.63 -15.59 12.00
#